data_AF-A0A1B6FJ56-F1
#
_entry.id   AF-A0A1B6FJ56-F1
#
_cell.length_a   1.000
_cell.length_b   1.000
_cell.length_c   1.000
_cell.angle_alpha   90.00
_cell.angle_beta   90.00
_cell.angle_gamma   90.00
#
_symmetry.space_group_name_H-M   'P 1'
#
loop_
_entity.id
_entity.type
_entity.pdbx_description
1 polymer ?
#
loop_
_entity_poly.entity_id
_entity_poly.type
_entity_poly.pdbx_seq_one_letter_code
_entity_poly.pdbx_strand_id
1 'polypeptide(L)'
;VQCLHVSTTARILALCSTASHSHSLWCFQYMSVLAERGHQTTVLALDEPKIKVPNMTTFIVEEAYDLTFTDGIISDWLSRKKTEMINIAFKNWDETSSKAILHSKALKELIKQNENKKKPFDLIIHDHTSVHALLGLVPLFGNPPVILASTFGTPQWLPFRAGNIFNPAYVPNM
;
A
#
# COMPACT_ATOMS: atom_id res chain seq x y z
N VAL A 1 -39.95 6.78 -8.32
CA VAL A 1 -39.33 6.95 -6.99
C VAL A 1 -37.87 6.53 -7.12
N GLN A 2 -36.96 7.50 -7.22
CA GLN A 2 -35.53 7.24 -7.38
C GLN A 2 -34.97 6.98 -5.97
N CYS A 3 -34.63 5.73 -5.66
CA CYS A 3 -33.98 5.39 -4.40
C CYS A 3 -32.62 6.07 -4.38
N LEU A 4 -32.52 7.21 -3.70
CA LEU A 4 -31.26 7.77 -3.24
C LEU A 4 -30.62 6.72 -2.35
N HIS A 5 -29.67 5.94 -2.89
CA HIS A 5 -28.74 5.22 -2.05
C HIS A 5 -28.07 6.28 -1.17
N VAL A 6 -28.24 6.16 0.15
CA VAL A 6 -27.40 6.89 1.09
C VAL A 6 -25.97 6.43 0.80
N SER A 7 -25.22 7.24 0.06
CA SER A 7 -23.79 7.01 -0.12
C SER A 7 -23.17 7.18 1.25
N THR A 8 -22.83 6.07 1.91
CA THR A 8 -22.16 6.14 3.19
C THR A 8 -20.74 6.64 2.96
N THR A 9 -20.41 7.78 3.55
CA THR A 9 -19.04 8.31 3.58
C THR A 9 -18.16 7.36 4.39
N ALA A 10 -17.50 6.42 3.71
CA ALA A 10 -16.48 5.56 4.29
C ALA A 10 -15.19 6.33 4.65
N ARG A 11 -14.55 5.94 5.76
CA ARG A 11 -13.18 6.33 6.12
C ARG A 11 -12.22 5.26 5.64
N ILE A 12 -11.42 5.58 4.63
CA ILE A 12 -10.57 4.64 3.93
C ILE A 12 -9.12 4.94 4.26
N LEU A 13 -8.38 3.95 4.76
CA LEU A 13 -6.94 4.02 4.90
C LEU A 13 -6.28 3.39 3.67
N ALA A 14 -5.47 4.15 2.95
CA ALA A 14 -4.62 3.65 1.89
C ALA A 14 -3.18 3.53 2.39
N LEU A 15 -2.62 2.32 2.25
CA LEU A 15 -1.23 2.01 2.51
C LEU A 15 -0.48 2.02 1.17
N CYS A 16 0.03 3.18 0.80
CA CYS A 16 0.77 3.43 -0.44
C CYS A 16 2.26 3.37 -0.15
N SER A 17 2.69 2.17 0.27
CA SER A 17 3.95 1.91 0.95
C SER A 17 5.06 1.39 0.06
N THR A 18 4.80 1.18 -1.24
CA THR A 18 5.82 0.67 -2.16
C THR A 18 6.75 1.81 -2.61
N ALA A 19 8.05 1.68 -2.33
CA ALA A 19 9.10 2.66 -2.67
C ALA A 19 9.35 2.76 -4.18
N SER A 20 8.37 3.32 -4.90
CA SER A 20 8.39 3.57 -6.33
C SER A 20 7.39 4.67 -6.69
N HIS A 21 7.81 5.68 -7.46
CA HIS A 21 6.96 6.81 -7.81
C HIS A 21 5.70 6.42 -8.59
N SER A 22 5.74 5.34 -9.38
CA SER A 22 4.54 4.84 -10.08
C SER A 22 3.50 4.27 -9.12
N HIS A 23 3.95 3.72 -7.99
CA HIS A 23 3.08 3.21 -6.93
C HIS A 23 2.39 4.35 -6.18
N SER A 24 3.11 5.43 -5.87
CA SER A 24 2.49 6.65 -5.33
C SER A 24 1.47 7.26 -6.31
N LEU A 25 1.78 7.27 -7.62
CA LEU A 25 0.92 7.88 -8.64
C LEU A 25 -0.47 7.26 -8.69
N TRP A 26 -0.58 5.93 -8.86
CA TRP A 26 -1.90 5.27 -8.97
C TRP A 26 -2.68 5.43 -7.66
N CYS A 27 -1.98 5.33 -6.53
CA CYS A 27 -2.57 5.43 -5.20
C CYS A 27 -3.25 6.79 -5.01
N PHE A 28 -2.55 7.89 -5.26
CA PHE A 28 -3.09 9.23 -5.11
C PHE A 28 -4.19 9.53 -6.13
N GLN A 29 -4.06 9.05 -7.38
CA GLN A 29 -5.13 9.18 -8.37
C GLN A 29 -6.40 8.47 -7.89
N TYR A 30 -6.30 7.25 -7.36
CA TYR A 30 -7.47 6.51 -6.90
C TYR A 30 -8.06 7.11 -5.61
N MET A 31 -7.22 7.50 -4.65
CA MET A 31 -7.68 8.08 -3.38
C MET A 31 -8.31 9.46 -3.54
N SER A 32 -7.74 10.32 -4.38
CA SER A 32 -8.33 11.64 -4.65
C SER A 32 -9.74 11.51 -5.25
N VAL A 33 -9.91 10.57 -6.18
CA VAL A 33 -11.16 10.29 -6.88
C VAL A 33 -12.23 9.68 -5.94
N LEU A 34 -11.82 8.93 -4.90
CA LEU A 34 -12.72 8.48 -3.83
C LEU A 34 -13.08 9.63 -2.86
N ALA A 35 -12.10 10.47 -2.52
CA ALA A 35 -12.31 11.62 -1.65
C ALA A 35 -13.27 12.65 -2.25
N GLU A 36 -13.16 12.92 -3.56
CA GLU A 36 -14.07 13.78 -4.32
C GLU A 36 -15.51 13.22 -4.38
N ARG A 37 -15.67 11.89 -4.30
CA ARG A 37 -16.98 11.24 -4.18
C ARG A 37 -17.56 11.27 -2.77
N GLY A 38 -16.89 11.94 -1.83
CA GLY A 38 -17.37 12.15 -0.47
C GLY A 38 -16.87 11.13 0.56
N HIS A 39 -15.91 10.28 0.22
CA HIS A 39 -15.20 9.46 1.22
C HIS A 39 -14.13 10.28 1.95
N GLN A 40 -13.77 9.87 3.16
CA GLN A 40 -12.60 10.40 3.85
C GLN A 40 -11.44 9.46 3.58
N THR A 41 -10.39 9.94 2.93
CA THR A 41 -9.22 9.12 2.62
C THR A 41 -8.03 9.55 3.48
N THR A 42 -7.38 8.59 4.09
CA THR A 42 -6.11 8.77 4.78
C THR A 42 -5.06 7.95 4.04
N VAL A 43 -3.97 8.58 3.61
CA VAL A 43 -2.94 7.92 2.80
C VAL A 43 -1.61 7.94 3.56
N LEU A 44 -1.08 6.77 3.88
CA LEU A 44 0.33 6.62 4.26
C LEU A 44 1.14 6.42 2.97
N ALA A 45 1.98 7.39 2.62
CA ALA A 45 2.66 7.44 1.33
C ALA A 45 4.15 7.75 1.48
N LEU A 46 4.88 7.56 0.40
CA LEU A 46 6.32 7.83 0.31
C LEU A 46 6.63 9.11 -0.47
N ASP A 47 5.74 9.51 -1.37
CA ASP A 47 5.84 10.72 -2.16
C ASP A 47 4.79 11.74 -1.73
N GLU A 48 5.12 13.01 -1.86
CA GLU A 48 4.16 14.10 -1.69
C GLU A 48 3.05 14.02 -2.77
N PRO A 49 1.78 14.23 -2.40
CA PRO A 49 0.68 14.20 -3.35
C PRO A 49 0.77 15.37 -4.34
N LYS A 50 0.74 15.04 -5.64
CA LYS A 50 0.55 16.05 -6.71
C LYS A 50 -0.89 16.58 -6.77
N ILE A 51 -1.85 15.79 -6.30
CA ILE A 51 -3.28 16.12 -6.28
C ILE A 51 -3.68 16.37 -4.82
N LYS A 52 -4.24 17.55 -4.51
CA LYS A 52 -4.69 17.90 -3.17
C LYS A 52 -6.19 18.16 -3.19
N VAL A 53 -6.94 17.43 -2.36
CA VAL A 53 -8.40 17.55 -2.23
C VAL A 53 -8.79 17.59 -0.75
N PRO A 54 -9.86 18.30 -0.35
CA PRO A 54 -10.16 18.55 1.06
C PRO A 54 -10.36 17.31 1.96
N ASN A 55 -10.86 16.21 1.39
CA ASN A 55 -11.16 14.97 2.14
C ASN A 55 -10.02 13.93 2.06
N MET A 56 -8.80 14.36 1.74
CA MET A 56 -7.62 13.50 1.68
C MET A 56 -6.53 13.99 2.64
N THR A 57 -6.23 13.18 3.64
CA THR A 57 -5.14 13.42 4.61
C THR A 57 -3.96 12.53 4.26
N THR A 58 -2.75 13.06 4.29
CA THR A 58 -1.54 12.33 3.89
C THR A 58 -0.49 12.31 5.00
N PHE A 59 0.12 11.14 5.20
CA PHE A 59 1.27 10.91 6.08
C PHE A 59 2.45 10.49 5.21
N ILE A 60 3.50 11.31 5.14
CA ILE A 60 4.63 11.08 4.24
C ILE A 60 5.78 10.45 5.01
N VAL A 61 6.19 9.26 4.57
CA VAL A 61 7.35 8.55 5.12
C VAL A 61 8.62 9.10 4.45
N GLU A 62 9.33 9.94 5.18
CA GLU A 62 10.65 10.43 4.80
C GLU A 62 11.71 9.31 4.80
N GLU A 63 12.76 9.47 4.00
CA GLU A 63 13.96 8.58 3.93
C GLU A 63 13.72 7.13 3.51
N ALA A 64 12.47 6.70 3.30
CA ALA A 64 12.18 5.31 2.96
C ALA A 64 12.70 4.89 1.59
N TYR A 65 12.82 5.80 0.62
CA TYR A 65 13.55 5.52 -0.62
C TYR A 65 15.02 5.22 -0.32
N ASP A 66 15.73 6.12 0.33
CA ASP A 66 17.15 5.95 0.63
C ASP A 66 17.41 4.64 1.38
N LEU A 67 16.63 4.35 2.43
CA LEU A 67 16.74 3.11 3.21
C LEU A 67 16.40 1.85 2.41
N THR A 68 15.45 1.93 1.48
CA THR A 68 15.07 0.80 0.62
C THR A 68 16.17 0.48 -0.40
N PHE A 69 16.82 1.50 -0.96
CA PHE A 69 17.83 1.32 -2.02
C PHE A 69 19.28 1.30 -1.49
N THR A 70 19.48 1.34 -0.16
CA THR A 70 20.80 1.49 0.48
C THR A 70 21.78 0.36 0.15
N ASP A 71 21.32 -0.90 0.11
CA ASP A 71 22.22 -2.06 -0.09
C ASP A 71 22.56 -2.34 -1.57
N GLY A 72 21.98 -1.56 -2.49
CA GLY A 72 22.21 -1.67 -3.93
C GLY A 72 21.58 -2.90 -4.58
N ILE A 73 20.95 -3.83 -3.85
CA ILE A 73 20.40 -5.09 -4.42
C ILE A 73 19.29 -4.78 -5.42
N ILE A 74 18.37 -3.88 -5.05
CA ILE A 74 17.26 -3.47 -5.92
C ILE A 74 17.79 -2.68 -7.12
N SER A 75 18.74 -1.77 -6.90
CA SER A 75 19.39 -0.97 -7.96
C SER A 75 20.14 -1.85 -8.96
N ASP A 76 20.83 -2.89 -8.49
CA ASP A 76 21.53 -3.88 -9.31
C ASP A 76 20.56 -4.72 -10.14
N TRP A 77 19.42 -5.13 -9.55
CA TRP A 77 18.39 -5.86 -10.28
C TRP A 77 17.76 -5.01 -11.39
N LEU A 78 17.38 -3.77 -11.08
CA LEU A 78 16.80 -2.82 -12.05
C LEU A 78 17.76 -2.52 -13.21
N SER A 79 19.05 -2.38 -12.93
CA SER A 79 20.07 -2.07 -13.95
C SER A 79 20.46 -3.27 -14.82
N ARG A 80 20.57 -4.47 -14.23
CA ARG A 80 21.04 -5.66 -14.95
C ARG A 80 19.92 -6.48 -15.60
N LYS A 81 18.64 -6.21 -15.28
CA LYS A 81 17.46 -6.94 -15.79
C LYS A 81 17.56 -8.47 -15.65
N LYS A 82 18.27 -8.91 -14.61
CA LYS A 82 18.53 -10.32 -14.32
C LYS A 82 17.28 -10.95 -13.73
N THR A 83 16.53 -11.67 -14.56
CA THR A 83 15.31 -12.37 -14.15
C THR A 83 15.57 -13.37 -13.03
N GLU A 84 16.77 -13.95 -12.96
CA GLU A 84 17.15 -14.88 -11.89
C GLU A 84 17.18 -14.23 -10.49
N MET A 85 17.36 -12.91 -10.42
CA MET A 85 17.43 -12.15 -9.17
C MET A 85 16.07 -11.62 -8.71
N ILE A 86 14.99 -11.82 -9.48
CA ILE A 86 13.70 -11.19 -9.21
C ILE A 86 13.17 -11.51 -7.80
N ASN A 87 13.20 -12.78 -7.39
CA ASN A 87 12.69 -13.17 -6.08
C ASN A 87 13.51 -12.57 -4.93
N ILE A 88 14.83 -12.49 -5.10
CA ILE A 88 15.75 -11.91 -4.11
C ILE A 88 15.50 -10.40 -4.02
N ALA A 89 15.39 -9.72 -5.16
CA ALA A 89 15.14 -8.29 -5.23
C ALA A 89 13.79 -7.91 -4.62
N PHE A 90 12.71 -8.62 -4.95
CA PHE A 90 11.38 -8.35 -4.38
C PHE A 90 11.32 -8.66 -2.88
N LYS A 91 11.97 -9.74 -2.41
CA LYS A 91 12.08 -10.04 -0.98
C LYS A 91 12.83 -8.91 -0.25
N ASN A 92 13.98 -8.51 -0.78
CA ASN A 92 14.78 -7.43 -0.19
C ASN A 92 14.03 -6.09 -0.20
N TRP A 93 13.30 -5.78 -1.29
CA TRP A 93 12.44 -4.61 -1.38
C TRP A 93 11.38 -4.60 -0.28
N ASP A 94 10.68 -5.71 -0.09
CA ASP A 94 9.68 -5.86 0.98
C ASP A 94 10.27 -5.67 2.37
N GLU A 95 11.40 -6.34 2.68
CA GLU A 95 12.04 -6.31 3.99
C GLU A 95 12.60 -4.92 4.35
N THR A 96 13.31 -4.29 3.42
CA THR A 96 13.94 -2.98 3.63
C THR A 96 12.90 -1.87 3.74
N SER A 97 11.91 -1.84 2.84
CA SER A 97 10.80 -0.89 2.91
C SER A 97 9.93 -1.09 4.15
N SER A 98 9.66 -2.35 4.55
CA SER A 98 8.97 -2.65 5.81
C SER A 98 9.71 -2.08 7.01
N LYS A 99 11.03 -2.32 7.09
CA LYS A 99 11.84 -1.80 8.19
C LYS A 99 11.82 -0.27 8.21
N ALA A 100 11.96 0.38 7.06
CA ALA A 100 11.92 1.84 6.97
C ALA A 100 10.58 2.41 7.47
N ILE A 101 9.46 1.90 6.96
CA ILE A 101 8.14 2.44 7.27
C ILE A 101 7.72 2.12 8.71
N LEU A 102 8.00 0.92 9.22
CA LEU A 102 7.65 0.54 10.60
C LEU A 102 8.33 1.43 11.66
N HIS A 103 9.51 1.98 11.35
CA HIS A 103 10.23 2.87 12.27
C HIS A 103 9.94 4.36 12.04
N SER A 104 9.23 4.69 10.95
CA SER A 104 8.99 6.07 10.53
C SER A 104 8.16 6.89 11.52
N LYS A 105 8.42 8.21 11.55
CA LYS A 105 7.59 9.17 12.30
C LYS A 105 6.16 9.22 11.78
N ALA A 106 5.99 9.14 10.45
CA ALA A 106 4.70 9.18 9.78
C ALA A 106 3.77 8.05 10.23
N LEU A 107 4.26 6.80 10.28
CA LEU A 107 3.47 5.69 10.77
C LEU A 107 3.14 5.83 12.27
N LYS A 108 4.11 6.25 13.08
CA LYS A 108 3.89 6.50 14.52
C LYS A 108 2.78 7.53 14.75
N GLU A 109 2.79 8.62 14.00
CA GLU A 109 1.76 9.65 14.09
C GLU A 109 0.40 9.15 13.60
N LEU A 110 0.35 8.39 12.48
CA LEU A 110 -0.89 7.76 12.00
C LEU A 110 -1.52 6.85 13.07
N ILE A 111 -0.72 6.02 13.74
CA ILE A 111 -1.19 5.14 14.81
C ILE A 111 -1.68 5.98 15.98
N LYS A 112 -0.88 6.94 16.46
CA LYS A 112 -1.21 7.80 17.60
C LYS A 112 -2.52 8.58 17.39
N GLN A 113 -2.77 9.12 16.20
CA GLN A 113 -4.02 9.84 15.90
C GLN A 113 -5.27 8.95 15.89
N ASN A 114 -5.09 7.62 15.91
CA ASN A 114 -6.17 6.64 15.83
C ASN A 114 -6.22 5.66 17.01
N GLU A 115 -5.26 5.69 17.93
CA GLU A 115 -5.11 4.72 19.04
C GLU A 115 -6.34 4.68 19.97
N ASN A 116 -7.03 5.81 20.13
CA ASN A 116 -8.21 5.92 20.99
C ASN A 116 -9.54 5.64 20.27
N LYS A 117 -9.50 5.21 19.01
CA LYS A 117 -10.69 4.91 18.19
C LYS A 117 -10.82 3.39 18.05
N LYS A 118 -11.95 2.81 18.48
CA LYS A 118 -12.22 1.37 18.33
C LYS A 118 -12.22 0.90 16.86
N LYS A 119 -12.70 1.75 15.96
CA LYS A 119 -12.78 1.49 14.51
C LYS A 119 -12.55 2.81 13.74
N PRO A 120 -11.30 3.24 13.56
CA PRO A 120 -10.95 4.49 12.88
C PRO A 120 -11.21 4.45 11.38
N PHE A 121 -11.17 3.26 10.78
CA PHE A 121 -11.34 3.05 9.34
C PHE A 121 -12.43 2.02 9.07
N ASP A 122 -13.13 2.20 7.96
CA ASP A 122 -14.17 1.30 7.46
C ASP A 122 -13.61 0.34 6.41
N LEU A 123 -12.48 0.67 5.79
CA LEU A 123 -11.78 -0.10 4.77
C LEU A 123 -10.27 0.23 4.79
N ILE A 124 -9.43 -0.78 4.56
CA ILE A 124 -8.01 -0.59 4.21
C ILE A 124 -7.79 -1.01 2.75
N ILE A 125 -7.09 -0.17 1.98
CA ILE A 125 -6.59 -0.50 0.65
C ILE A 125 -5.07 -0.52 0.75
N HIS A 126 -4.44 -1.65 0.45
CA HIS A 126 -3.00 -1.80 0.53
C HIS A 126 -2.43 -2.01 -0.87
N ASP A 127 -1.42 -1.20 -1.23
CA ASP A 127 -0.55 -1.53 -2.36
C ASP A 127 0.26 -2.79 -2.01
N HIS A 128 -0.31 -3.94 -2.33
CA HIS A 128 0.18 -5.24 -1.94
C HIS A 128 1.44 -5.68 -2.71
N THR A 129 2.07 -4.77 -3.45
CA THR A 129 3.32 -5.03 -4.17
C THR A 129 4.48 -5.27 -3.20
N SER A 130 4.53 -4.52 -2.10
CA SER A 130 5.56 -4.62 -1.06
C SER A 130 5.03 -4.10 0.27
N VAL A 131 5.84 -4.22 1.31
CA VAL A 131 5.58 -3.76 2.68
C VAL A 131 4.46 -4.52 3.36
N HIS A 132 4.45 -5.84 3.20
CA HIS A 132 3.44 -6.74 3.77
C HIS A 132 3.35 -6.68 5.30
N ALA A 133 4.41 -6.25 5.97
CA ALA A 133 4.42 -6.10 7.42
C ALA A 133 3.35 -5.12 7.94
N LEU A 134 2.89 -4.16 7.13
CA LEU A 134 1.81 -3.23 7.52
C LEU A 134 0.46 -3.92 7.71
N LEU A 135 0.25 -5.13 7.16
CA LEU A 135 -0.96 -5.91 7.41
C LEU A 135 -1.08 -6.33 8.89
N GLY A 136 0.03 -6.38 9.62
CA GLY A 136 0.04 -6.60 11.08
C GLY A 136 -0.64 -5.47 11.87
N LEU A 137 -0.90 -4.30 11.25
CA LEU A 137 -1.58 -3.17 11.88
C LEU A 137 -3.10 -3.27 11.80
N VAL A 138 -3.66 -4.14 10.96
CA VAL A 138 -5.11 -4.27 10.75
C VAL A 138 -5.88 -4.48 12.07
N PRO A 139 -5.41 -5.31 13.03
CA PRO A 139 -6.07 -5.46 14.32
C PRO A 139 -6.05 -4.18 15.17
N LEU A 140 -5.02 -3.34 15.06
CA LEU A 140 -4.93 -2.06 15.78
C LEU A 140 -6.00 -1.07 15.32
N PHE A 141 -6.53 -1.25 14.10
CA PHE A 141 -7.58 -0.42 13.52
C PHE A 141 -8.97 -1.05 13.62
N GLY A 142 -9.16 -2.08 14.45
CA GLY A 142 -10.45 -2.70 14.68
C GLY A 142 -10.90 -3.68 13.59
N ASN A 143 -9.94 -4.26 12.85
CA ASN A 143 -10.17 -5.26 11.80
C ASN A 143 -11.13 -4.81 10.68
N PRO A 144 -10.90 -3.66 10.02
CA PRO A 144 -11.65 -3.33 8.82
C PRO A 144 -11.37 -4.35 7.70
N PRO A 145 -12.30 -4.55 6.75
CA PRO A 145 -11.99 -5.26 5.50
C PRO A 145 -10.74 -4.70 4.82
N VAL A 146 -9.99 -5.57 4.15
CA VAL A 146 -8.75 -5.23 3.45
C VAL A 146 -8.88 -5.58 1.97
N ILE A 147 -8.57 -4.61 1.10
CA ILE A 147 -8.36 -4.84 -0.33
C ILE A 147 -6.85 -4.83 -0.59
N LEU A 148 -6.36 -5.92 -1.16
CA LEU A 148 -4.99 -6.02 -1.66
C LEU A 148 -5.00 -5.60 -3.13
N ALA A 149 -4.47 -4.41 -3.42
CA ALA A 149 -4.37 -3.86 -4.76
C ALA A 149 -2.94 -3.99 -5.27
N SER A 150 -2.76 -4.25 -6.57
CA SER A 150 -1.45 -4.23 -7.21
C SER A 150 -1.58 -3.67 -8.62
N THR A 151 -0.55 -2.96 -9.05
CA THR A 151 -0.39 -2.49 -10.44
C THR A 151 0.28 -3.53 -11.34
N PHE A 152 0.70 -4.67 -10.79
CA PHE A 152 1.21 -5.80 -11.55
C PHE A 152 0.07 -6.71 -12.02
N GLY A 153 0.25 -7.32 -13.20
CA GLY A 153 -0.53 -8.50 -13.59
C GLY A 153 -0.12 -9.67 -12.69
N THR A 154 -1.06 -10.18 -11.90
CA THR A 154 -0.99 -11.24 -10.88
C THR A 154 0.29 -12.11 -10.89
N PRO A 155 1.43 -11.64 -10.36
CA PRO A 155 2.65 -12.46 -10.32
C PRO A 155 2.45 -13.61 -9.32
N GLN A 156 3.06 -14.78 -9.53
CA GLN A 156 2.74 -16.02 -8.80
C GLN A 156 2.75 -15.89 -7.26
N TRP A 157 3.57 -15.01 -6.71
CA TRP A 157 3.67 -14.78 -5.27
C TRP A 157 2.49 -13.97 -4.70
N LEU A 158 1.82 -13.14 -5.49
CA LEU A 158 0.70 -12.30 -5.08
C LEU A 158 -0.55 -13.13 -4.70
N PRO A 159 -1.06 -14.07 -5.52
CA PRO A 159 -2.19 -14.90 -5.15
C PRO A 159 -1.86 -15.86 -4.01
N PHE A 160 -0.64 -16.42 -3.97
CA PHE A 160 -0.20 -17.26 -2.85
C PHE A 160 -0.29 -16.50 -1.51
N ARG A 161 0.18 -15.25 -1.47
CA ARG A 161 0.11 -14.39 -0.26
C ARG A 161 -1.32 -13.97 0.09
N ALA A 162 -2.21 -13.88 -0.88
CA ALA A 162 -3.64 -13.64 -0.67
C ALA A 162 -4.42 -14.90 -0.24
N GLY A 163 -3.75 -16.07 -0.11
CA GLY A 163 -4.40 -17.34 0.23
C GLY A 163 -5.13 -18.01 -0.94
N ASN A 164 -4.91 -17.55 -2.17
CA ASN A 164 -5.48 -18.16 -3.36
C ASN A 164 -4.71 -19.43 -3.76
N ILE A 165 -5.43 -20.43 -4.23
CA ILE A 165 -4.84 -21.64 -4.81
C ILE A 165 -4.34 -21.30 -6.22
N PHE A 166 -3.02 -21.33 -6.40
CA PHE A 166 -2.39 -21.19 -7.72
C PHE A 166 -2.28 -22.57 -8.37
N ASN A 167 -2.97 -22.79 -9.50
CA ASN A 167 -2.79 -23.98 -10.30
C ASN A 167 -1.80 -23.66 -11.45
N PRO A 168 -0.56 -24.18 -11.41
CA PRO A 168 0.45 -23.90 -12.42
C PRO A 168 0.02 -24.35 -13.83
N ALA A 169 -0.98 -25.22 -13.98
CA ALA A 169 -1.49 -25.65 -15.28
C ALA A 169 -2.23 -24.55 -16.05
N TYR A 170 -2.86 -23.57 -15.37
CA TYR A 170 -3.58 -22.48 -16.03
C TYR A 170 -2.69 -21.30 -16.41
N VAL A 171 -1.49 -21.24 -15.83
CA VAL A 171 -0.55 -20.14 -16.06
C VAL A 171 0.88 -20.69 -16.18
N PRO A 172 1.19 -21.47 -17.24
CA PRO A 172 2.43 -22.24 -17.32
C PRO A 172 3.71 -21.41 -17.53
N ASN A 173 3.57 -20.10 -17.77
CA ASN A 173 4.65 -19.19 -18.16
C ASN A 173 4.67 -17.87 -17.35
N MET A 174 4.02 -17.85 -16.19
CA MET A 174 4.31 -16.87 -15.12
C MET A 174 5.12 -17.52 -14.02
#